data_AF-A0A849F1K9-F1
#
_entry.id   AF-A0A849F1K9-F1
#
_cell.length_a   1.000
_cell.length_b   1.000
_cell.length_c   1.000
_cell.angle_alpha   90.00
_cell.angle_beta   90.00
_cell.angle_gamma   90.00
#
_symmetry.space_group_name_H-M   'P 1'
#
loop_
_entity.id
_entity.type
_entity.pdbx_description
1 polymer ?
#
loop_
_entity_poly.entity_id
_entity_poly.type
_entity_poly.pdbx_seq_one_letter_code
_entity_poly.pdbx_strand_id
1 'polypeptide(L)'
;MSTKIVIILIGVLLTLIAILGGKQRKSGRSFLNTKVAIPLGIIGILLMIYGSYSSGLVNYNTQIEQVSIGEKLKISGPVNSVKVVSPIDKDSVDCRILT
;
A
#
# COMPACT_ATOMS: atom_id res chain seq x y z
N MET A 1 7.93 15.02 10.31
CA MET A 1 6.79 14.21 9.83
C MET A 1 7.30 13.21 8.81
N SER A 2 6.75 11.99 8.78
CA SER A 2 7.07 11.03 7.72
C SER A 2 6.65 11.61 6.37
N THR A 3 7.54 11.59 5.37
CA THR A 3 7.31 12.16 4.02
C THR A 3 6.01 11.66 3.39
N LYS A 4 5.64 10.42 3.70
CA LYS A 4 4.41 9.75 3.24
C LYS A 4 3.14 10.41 3.78
N ILE A 5 3.16 10.82 5.05
CA ILE A 5 2.03 11.53 5.69
C ILE A 5 1.89 12.93 5.10
N VAL A 6 3.01 13.59 4.79
CA VAL A 6 3.01 14.90 4.13
C VAL A 6 2.37 14.82 2.74
N ILE A 7 2.66 13.76 1.97
CA ILE A 7 2.04 13.52 0.66
C ILE A 7 0.51 13.38 0.78
N ILE A 8 0.03 12.63 1.77
CA ILE A 8 -1.42 12.47 2.01
C ILE A 8 -2.06 13.82 2.35
N LEU A 9 -1.45 14.59 3.25
CA LEU A 9 -1.96 15.92 3.64
C LEU A 9 -2.05 16.88 2.45
N ILE A 10 -1.04 16.88 1.57
CA ILE A 10 -1.05 17.67 0.34
C ILE A 10 -2.16 17.20 -0.60
N GLY A 11 -2.37 15.89 -0.74
CA GLY A 11 -3.45 15.35 -1.56
C GLY A 11 -4.85 15.77 -1.06
N VAL A 12 -5.08 15.70 0.26
CA VAL A 12 -6.33 16.17 0.90
C VAL A 12 -6.53 17.67 0.65
N LEU A 13 -5.48 18.47 0.81
CA LEU A 13 -5.57 19.90 0.59
C LEU A 13 -5.92 20.23 -0.87
N LEU A 14 -5.27 19.58 -1.84
CA LEU A 14 -5.52 19.78 -3.27
C LEU A 14 -6.95 19.39 -3.67
N THR A 15 -7.46 18.28 -3.16
CA THR A 15 -8.84 17.86 -3.41
C THR A 15 -9.86 18.81 -2.80
N LEU A 16 -9.63 19.31 -1.58
CA LEU A 16 -10.51 20.32 -0.97
C LEU A 16 -10.54 21.62 -1.79
N ILE A 17 -9.38 22.08 -2.25
CA ILE A 17 -9.28 23.28 -3.10
C ILE A 17 -10.01 23.06 -4.43
N ALA A 18 -9.89 21.88 -5.04
CA ALA A 18 -10.59 21.55 -6.28
C ALA A 18 -12.12 21.58 -6.11
N ILE A 19 -12.64 21.01 -5.02
CA ILE A 19 -14.08 20.96 -4.73
C ILE A 19 -14.63 22.36 -4.40
N LEU A 20 -13.97 23.08 -3.48
CA LEU A 20 -14.41 24.39 -3.03
C LEU A 20 -14.24 25.46 -4.12
N GLY A 21 -13.13 25.38 -4.87
CA GLY A 21 -12.80 26.34 -5.91
C GLY A 21 -13.55 26.10 -7.22
N GLY A 22 -13.91 24.85 -7.54
CA GLY A 22 -14.70 24.50 -8.74
C GLY A 22 -16.21 24.66 -8.56
N LYS A 23 -16.71 24.85 -7.33
CA LYS A 23 -18.13 25.07 -7.06
C LYS A 23 -18.55 26.47 -7.50
N GLN A 24 -19.46 26.53 -8.47
CA GLN A 24 -20.02 27.79 -8.93
C GLN A 24 -20.88 28.42 -7.83
N ARG A 25 -20.47 29.60 -7.34
CA ARG A 25 -21.25 30.35 -6.35
C ARG A 25 -22.49 30.96 -7.00
N LYS A 26 -23.53 31.23 -6.20
CA LYS A 26 -24.77 31.93 -6.61
C LYS A 26 -24.53 33.24 -7.38
N SER A 27 -23.36 33.88 -7.23
CA SER A 27 -22.94 35.07 -7.96
C SER A 27 -22.32 34.79 -9.35
N GLY A 28 -22.43 33.56 -9.87
CA GLY A 28 -22.00 33.17 -11.22
C GLY A 28 -20.50 32.95 -11.41
N ARG A 29 -19.65 33.48 -10.52
CA ARG A 29 -18.18 33.28 -10.55
C ARG A 29 -17.75 32.07 -9.72
N SER A 30 -17.17 31.09 -10.40
CA SER A 30 -16.33 30.04 -9.80
C SER A 30 -14.97 30.64 -9.43
N PHE A 31 -14.38 30.22 -8.29
CA PHE A 31 -13.08 30.73 -7.84
C PHE A 31 -11.93 30.15 -8.69
N LEU A 32 -12.11 28.93 -9.20
CA LEU A 32 -11.23 28.26 -10.14
C LEU A 32 -12.02 27.89 -11.41
N ASN A 33 -11.35 27.99 -12.55
CA ASN A 33 -11.90 27.48 -13.81
C ASN A 33 -12.04 25.96 -13.69
N THR A 34 -13.17 25.42 -14.13
CA THR A 34 -13.45 23.97 -14.15
C THR A 34 -12.34 23.19 -14.86
N LYS A 35 -11.72 23.77 -15.90
CA LYS A 35 -10.58 23.18 -16.62
C LYS A 35 -9.33 22.97 -15.74
N VAL A 36 -9.18 23.72 -14.65
CA VAL A 36 -8.07 23.59 -13.69
C VAL A 36 -8.51 22.81 -12.46
N ALA A 37 -9.74 23.00 -11.99
CA ALA A 37 -10.27 22.31 -10.82
C ALA A 37 -10.30 20.78 -11.01
N ILE A 38 -10.69 20.30 -12.19
CA ILE A 38 -10.74 18.86 -12.51
C ILE A 38 -9.36 18.20 -12.40
N PRO A 39 -8.31 18.61 -13.16
CA PRO A 39 -7.00 17.96 -13.07
C PRO A 39 -6.39 18.09 -11.67
N LEU A 40 -6.61 19.21 -10.97
CA LEU A 40 -6.13 19.42 -9.61
C LEU A 40 -6.73 18.39 -8.63
N GLY A 41 -8.04 18.13 -8.75
CA GLY A 41 -8.72 17.11 -7.96
C GLY A 41 -8.21 15.70 -8.25
N ILE A 42 -8.00 15.37 -9.53
CA ILE A 42 -7.45 14.06 -9.95
C ILE A 42 -6.06 13.85 -9.35
N ILE A 43 -5.17 14.84 -9.44
CA ILE A 43 -3.82 14.78 -8.85
C ILE A 43 -3.90 14.57 -7.34
N GLY A 44 -4.78 15.31 -6.64
CA GLY A 44 -4.95 15.16 -5.19
C GLY A 44 -5.40 13.76 -4.78
N ILE A 45 -6.32 13.15 -5.54
CA ILE A 45 -6.76 11.76 -5.32
C ILE A 45 -5.60 10.78 -5.55
N LEU A 46 -4.86 10.93 -6.64
CA LEU A 46 -3.71 10.06 -6.95
C LEU A 46 -2.63 10.13 -5.86
N LEU A 47 -2.35 11.32 -5.33
CA LEU A 47 -1.41 11.50 -4.21
C LEU A 47 -1.90 10.82 -2.93
N MET A 48 -3.20 10.88 -2.63
CA MET A 48 -3.77 10.17 -1.48
C MET A 48 -3.68 8.66 -1.65
N ILE A 49 -3.95 8.12 -2.84
CA ILE A 49 -3.80 6.68 -3.12
C ILE A 49 -2.33 6.29 -2.92
N TYR A 50 -1.40 6.96 -3.60
CA TYR A 50 0.03 6.66 -3.50
C TYR A 50 0.54 6.74 -2.04
N GLY A 51 0.18 7.83 -1.34
CA GLY A 51 0.57 8.04 0.05
C GLY A 51 0.02 6.97 0.97
N SER A 52 -1.26 6.59 0.80
CA SER A 52 -1.90 5.53 1.59
C SER A 52 -1.25 4.17 1.37
N TYR A 53 -0.93 3.85 0.11
CA TYR A 53 -0.28 2.58 -0.21
C TYR A 53 1.16 2.51 0.30
N SER A 54 1.91 3.61 0.20
CA SER A 54 3.31 3.66 0.63
C SER A 54 3.47 3.70 2.16
N SER A 55 2.50 4.28 2.88
CA SER A 55 2.61 4.57 4.31
C SER A 55 2.34 3.40 5.24
N GLY A 56 1.81 2.28 4.75
CA GLY A 56 1.38 1.16 5.60
C GLY A 56 0.23 1.55 6.55
N LEU A 57 -0.40 2.71 6.35
CA LEU A 57 -1.59 3.17 7.07
C LEU A 57 -2.80 2.29 6.76
N VAL A 58 -2.83 1.72 5.56
CA VAL A 58 -3.82 0.72 5.18
C VAL A 58 -3.30 -0.62 5.66
N ASN A 59 -3.98 -1.19 6.65
CA ASN A 59 -3.79 -2.59 7.03
C ASN A 59 -4.26 -3.44 5.84
N TYR A 60 -3.32 -3.83 4.99
CA TYR A 60 -3.59 -4.82 3.98
C TYR A 60 -4.01 -6.08 4.70
N ASN A 61 -5.20 -6.57 4.41
CA ASN A 61 -5.63 -7.89 4.84
C ASN A 61 -4.83 -8.89 4.00
N THR A 62 -3.53 -8.98 4.27
CA THR A 62 -2.64 -9.98 3.72
C THR A 62 -2.98 -11.27 4.46
N GLN A 63 -4.11 -11.87 4.11
CA GLN A 63 -4.28 -13.31 4.30
C GLN A 63 -3.30 -14.01 3.35
N ILE A 64 -2.01 -13.81 3.60
CA ILE A 64 -1.02 -14.83 3.25
C ILE A 64 -1.38 -15.93 4.22
N GLU A 65 -1.87 -17.05 3.68
CA GLU A 65 -2.18 -18.24 4.45
C GLU A 65 -1.11 -18.42 5.53
N GLN A 66 -1.52 -18.38 6.80
CA GLN A 66 -0.61 -18.78 7.85
C GLN A 66 -0.32 -20.25 7.59
N VAL A 67 0.92 -20.56 7.21
CA VAL A 67 1.36 -21.95 7.09
C VAL A 67 1.16 -22.56 8.47
N SER A 68 0.17 -23.45 8.60
CA SER A 68 -0.05 -24.22 9.80
C SER A 68 1.23 -25.02 10.05
N ILE A 69 2.04 -24.57 10.98
CA ILE A 69 3.23 -25.31 11.40
C ILE A 69 2.69 -26.48 12.21
N GLY A 70 2.51 -27.62 11.54
CA GLY A 70 2.16 -28.88 12.20
C GLY A 70 3.13 -29.18 13.35
N GLU A 71 2.64 -29.87 14.38
CA GLU A 71 3.39 -30.23 15.59
C GLU A 71 4.77 -30.83 15.23
N LYS A 72 5.83 -30.01 15.37
CA LYS A 72 7.19 -30.48 15.11
C LYS A 72 7.63 -31.32 16.30
N LEU A 73 7.77 -32.62 16.09
CA LEU A 73 8.41 -33.54 17.04
C LEU A 73 9.80 -33.01 17.40
N LYS A 74 10.02 -32.75 18.70
CA LYS A 74 11.35 -32.38 19.21
C LYS A 74 12.26 -33.61 19.12
N ILE A 75 13.22 -33.57 18.20
CA ILE A 75 14.24 -34.61 18.07
C ILE A 75 15.28 -34.38 19.18
N SER A 76 15.46 -35.35 20.07
CA SER A 76 16.46 -35.33 21.12
C SER A 76 17.47 -36.46 20.88
N GLY A 77 18.74 -36.10 20.64
CA GLY A 77 19.84 -37.03 20.36
C GLY A 77 20.92 -36.40 19.47
N PRO A 78 22.13 -36.98 19.38
CA PRO A 78 23.17 -36.49 18.50
C PRO A 78 22.73 -36.61 17.03
N VAL A 79 22.84 -35.50 16.30
CA VAL A 79 22.51 -35.44 14.87
C VAL A 79 23.65 -36.06 14.07
N ASN A 80 23.50 -37.32 13.67
CA ASN A 80 24.54 -38.05 12.94
C ASN A 80 24.65 -37.64 11.46
N SER A 81 23.59 -37.08 10.87
CA SER A 81 23.63 -36.49 9.54
C SER A 81 22.54 -35.43 9.37
N VAL A 82 22.88 -34.31 8.73
CA VAL A 82 21.93 -33.26 8.35
C VAL A 82 21.70 -33.37 6.86
N LYS A 83 20.47 -33.69 6.45
CA LYS A 83 20.06 -33.61 5.05
C LYS A 83 19.20 -32.36 4.89
N VAL A 84 19.72 -31.36 4.18
CA VAL A 84 18.99 -30.14 3.86
C VAL A 84 17.98 -30.49 2.77
N VAL A 85 16.69 -30.44 3.11
CA VAL A 85 15.56 -30.77 2.21
C VAL A 85 14.83 -29.53 1.69
N SER A 86 15.25 -28.33 2.10
CA SER A 86 14.64 -27.06 1.69
C SER A 86 15.71 -26.02 1.31
N PRO A 87 15.38 -25.06 0.41
CA PRO A 87 16.30 -24.01 0.01
C PRO A 87 16.73 -23.18 1.23
N ILE A 88 18.03 -22.90 1.32
CA ILE A 88 18.61 -22.02 2.32
C ILE A 88 18.47 -20.57 1.84
N ASP A 89 18.43 -19.62 2.76
CA ASP A 89 18.16 -18.22 2.44
C ASP A 89 19.08 -17.70 1.30
N LYS A 90 18.48 -17.11 0.24
CA LYS A 90 19.04 -16.78 -1.10
C LYS A 90 19.04 -17.87 -2.19
N ASP A 91 18.54 -19.06 -1.90
CA ASP A 91 18.40 -20.13 -2.89
C ASP A 91 17.06 -19.96 -3.63
N SER A 92 17.10 -19.51 -4.89
CA SER A 92 15.89 -19.28 -5.70
C SER A 92 15.49 -20.57 -6.41
N VAL A 93 14.40 -21.18 -5.95
CA VAL A 93 13.75 -22.25 -6.71
C VAL A 93 12.79 -21.63 -7.73
N ASP A 94 12.83 -22.13 -8.96
CA ASP A 94 12.23 -21.54 -10.17
C ASP A 94 10.69 -21.71 -10.27
N CYS A 95 10.00 -21.55 -9.15
CA CYS A 95 8.57 -21.77 -8.90
C CYS A 95 8.17 -23.23 -8.59
N ARG A 96 7.45 -23.40 -7.48
CA ARG A 96 6.58 -24.56 -7.25
C ARG A 96 5.18 -24.17 -7.71
N ILE A 97 4.70 -24.75 -8.80
CA ILE A 97 3.28 -24.67 -9.17
C ILE A 97 2.51 -25.51 -8.14
N LEU A 98 1.64 -24.87 -7.37
CA LEU A 98 0.64 -25.55 -6.55
C LEU A 98 -0.67 -25.50 -7.34
N THR A 99 -0.94 -26.56 -8.10
CA THR A 99 -2.31 -26.93 -8.52
C THR A 99 -2.85 -27.96 -7.56
#